data_AF-A0A9D9SQR9-F1
#
_entry.id   AF-A0A9D9SQR9-F1
#
_cell.length_a   1.000
_cell.length_b   1.000
_cell.length_c   1.000
_cell.angle_alpha   90.00
_cell.angle_beta   90.00
_cell.angle_gamma   90.00
#
_symmetry.space_group_name_H-M   'P 1'
#
loop_
_entity.id
_entity.type
_entity.pdbx_description
1 polymer ?
#
loop_
_entity_poly.entity_id
_entity_poly.type
_entity_poly.pdbx_seq_one_letter_code
_entity_poly.pdbx_strand_id
1 'polypeptide(L)'
;MARTFIRPLLLACLAWGSAQAQAGVVEFQGFANGSQTVNYQLSVPNPSASGSTSAGGFKVLLDGTTSVTTYCIDLLQHISLGGSYDDYTEVAGSAHVFANTRAHDDIGRLFSAGHEVNDATEQAAFQIAIWELAYETSPTSYDVDSGAARFFGGTAANGALALADDWLSNLGSINNVSVRVLESPSHQDQVFANPVPEPSSAALIMAAMLSLGFVQRRRSSRHG
;
A
#
# COMPACT_ATOMS: atom_id res chain seq x y z
N MET A 1 44.96 51.23 -28.50
CA MET A 1 44.56 49.90 -29.01
C MET A 1 44.18 49.04 -27.81
N ALA A 2 42.94 49.17 -27.33
CA ALA A 2 42.45 48.46 -26.14
C ALA A 2 41.39 47.45 -26.59
N ARG A 3 41.65 46.16 -26.36
CA ARG A 3 40.79 45.04 -26.78
C ARG A 3 39.85 44.66 -25.65
N THR A 4 38.56 44.82 -25.93
CA THR A 4 37.40 44.40 -25.13
C THR A 4 37.35 42.87 -25.06
N PHE A 5 37.29 42.30 -23.86
CA PHE A 5 36.97 40.88 -23.65
C PHE A 5 35.56 40.78 -23.05
N ILE A 6 34.60 40.35 -23.87
CA ILE A 6 33.25 39.99 -23.44
C ILE A 6 33.25 38.47 -23.23
N ARG A 7 33.03 38.04 -21.99
CA ARG A 7 32.83 36.62 -21.62
C ARG A 7 31.37 36.23 -21.90
N PRO A 8 31.08 35.12 -22.60
CA PRO A 8 29.72 34.61 -22.67
C PRO A 8 29.39 33.81 -21.42
N LEU A 9 28.30 34.18 -20.74
CA LEU A 9 27.68 33.42 -19.67
C LEU A 9 26.76 32.37 -20.31
N LEU A 10 27.11 31.09 -20.24
CA LEU A 10 26.24 29.99 -20.64
C LEU A 10 25.25 29.70 -19.49
N LEU A 11 23.99 30.10 -19.66
CA LEU A 11 22.88 29.61 -18.84
C LEU A 11 22.54 28.18 -19.29
N ALA A 12 22.77 27.20 -18.43
CA ALA A 12 22.21 25.87 -18.58
C ALA A 12 20.80 25.86 -17.99
N CYS A 13 19.77 25.92 -18.85
CA CYS A 13 18.39 25.67 -18.45
C CYS A 13 18.23 24.16 -18.22
N LEU A 14 18.19 23.73 -16.95
CA LEU A 14 17.69 22.42 -16.56
C LEU A 14 16.17 22.43 -16.78
N ALA A 15 15.72 21.90 -17.91
CA ALA A 15 14.32 21.56 -18.11
C ALA A 15 14.00 20.36 -17.23
N TRP A 16 13.45 20.63 -16.03
CA TRP A 16 12.70 19.62 -15.30
C TRP A 16 11.41 19.37 -16.08
N GLY A 17 11.43 18.34 -16.93
CA GLY A 17 10.22 17.74 -17.44
C GLY A 17 9.44 17.17 -16.25
N SER A 18 8.29 17.77 -15.96
CA SER A 18 7.29 17.14 -15.11
C SER A 18 6.89 15.83 -15.76
N ALA A 19 7.34 14.70 -15.23
CA ALA A 19 6.81 13.40 -15.62
C ALA A 19 5.32 13.43 -15.31
N GLN A 20 4.48 13.45 -16.35
CA GLN A 20 3.06 13.17 -16.18
C GLN A 20 2.97 11.73 -15.67
N ALA A 21 2.35 11.53 -14.49
CA ALA A 21 1.95 10.20 -14.06
C ALA A 21 0.99 9.67 -15.12
N GLN A 22 1.42 8.67 -15.87
CA GLN A 22 0.58 8.00 -16.85
C GLN A 22 -0.26 6.96 -16.11
N ALA A 23 -1.52 6.80 -16.50
CA ALA A 23 -2.31 5.66 -16.06
C ALA A 23 -1.60 4.36 -16.50
N GLY A 24 -1.37 3.48 -15.53
CA GLY A 24 -0.70 2.19 -15.76
C GLY A 24 -1.72 1.11 -16.09
N VAL A 25 -1.31 0.08 -16.82
CA VAL A 25 -2.16 -1.09 -17.05
C VAL A 25 -2.14 -1.96 -15.79
N VAL A 26 -3.31 -2.21 -15.21
CA VAL A 26 -3.49 -3.03 -14.02
C VAL A 26 -4.20 -4.31 -14.42
N GLU A 27 -3.54 -5.46 -14.25
CA GLU A 27 -4.11 -6.77 -14.52
C GLU A 27 -4.40 -7.53 -13.23
N PHE A 28 -5.65 -7.91 -12.99
CA PHE A 28 -6.06 -8.70 -11.83
C PHE A 28 -6.01 -10.19 -12.16
N GLN A 29 -4.99 -10.88 -11.67
CA GLN A 29 -4.74 -12.29 -12.00
C GLN A 29 -5.58 -13.29 -11.17
N GLY A 30 -6.27 -12.80 -10.14
CA GLY A 30 -7.05 -13.61 -9.20
C GLY A 30 -6.75 -13.24 -7.74
N PHE A 31 -7.29 -14.01 -6.81
CA PHE A 31 -6.94 -13.90 -5.40
C PHE A 31 -5.51 -14.40 -5.15
N ALA A 32 -4.76 -13.70 -4.30
CA ALA A 32 -3.38 -14.02 -3.98
C ALA A 32 -3.25 -15.37 -3.26
N ASN A 33 -4.00 -15.55 -2.15
CA ASN A 33 -4.02 -16.80 -1.38
C ASN A 33 -5.47 -17.24 -1.03
N GLY A 34 -6.40 -17.02 -1.96
CA GLY A 34 -7.82 -17.33 -1.77
C GLY A 34 -8.61 -16.20 -1.12
N SER A 35 -9.89 -16.47 -0.83
CA SER A 35 -10.81 -15.51 -0.25
C SER A 35 -11.89 -16.20 0.58
N GLN A 36 -12.59 -15.43 1.41
CA GLN A 36 -13.77 -15.87 2.16
C GLN A 36 -14.93 -14.93 1.89
N THR A 37 -16.16 -15.46 1.89
CA THR A 37 -17.35 -14.63 1.78
C THR A 37 -17.62 -13.92 3.10
N VAL A 38 -18.03 -12.66 3.03
CA VAL A 38 -18.42 -11.84 4.17
C VAL A 38 -19.59 -10.96 3.77
N ASN A 39 -20.51 -10.70 4.71
CA ASN A 39 -21.52 -9.67 4.52
C ASN A 39 -21.02 -8.36 5.08
N TYR A 40 -21.40 -7.25 4.47
CA TYR A 40 -21.09 -5.92 4.95
C TYR A 40 -22.36 -5.09 5.09
N GLN A 41 -22.30 -4.12 6.00
CA GLN A 41 -23.29 -3.06 6.17
C GLN A 41 -22.56 -1.75 6.45
N LEU A 42 -22.76 -0.78 5.55
CA LEU A 42 -22.30 0.59 5.72
C LEU A 42 -23.46 1.46 6.21
N SER A 43 -23.20 2.27 7.23
CA SER A 43 -24.15 3.21 7.82
C SER A 43 -23.58 4.63 7.78
N VAL A 44 -24.43 5.62 8.03
CA VAL A 44 -24.04 7.04 8.11
C VAL A 44 -22.78 7.19 8.99
N PRO A 45 -21.77 7.95 8.55
CA PRO A 45 -21.75 8.90 7.44
C PRO A 45 -21.45 8.30 6.05
N ASN A 46 -21.19 6.98 5.96
CA ASN A 46 -21.02 6.33 4.67
C ASN A 46 -22.35 6.29 3.90
N PRO A 47 -22.32 6.19 2.56
CA PRO A 47 -23.50 5.84 1.79
C PRO A 47 -24.09 4.53 2.31
N SER A 48 -25.39 4.53 2.64
CA SER A 48 -26.04 3.34 3.19
C SER A 48 -26.04 2.22 2.15
N ALA A 49 -25.32 1.14 2.44
CA ALA A 49 -25.14 0.01 1.54
C ALA A 49 -25.01 -1.28 2.35
N SER A 50 -25.44 -2.39 1.79
CA SER A 50 -25.24 -3.70 2.40
C SER A 50 -25.20 -4.76 1.32
N GLY A 51 -24.41 -5.81 1.53
CA GLY A 51 -24.31 -6.88 0.56
C GLY A 51 -23.45 -8.03 1.07
N SER A 52 -23.15 -8.96 0.17
CA SER A 52 -22.17 -10.01 0.38
C SER A 52 -21.10 -9.90 -0.70
N THR A 53 -19.84 -10.02 -0.30
CA THR A 53 -18.68 -9.97 -1.19
C THR A 53 -17.66 -11.03 -0.78
N SER A 54 -16.67 -11.25 -1.65
CA SER A 54 -15.50 -12.08 -1.33
C SER A 54 -14.37 -11.19 -0.82
N ALA A 55 -13.89 -11.46 0.38
CA ALA A 55 -12.77 -10.78 1.02
C ALA A 55 -11.48 -11.56 0.79
N GLY A 56 -10.48 -10.92 0.21
CA GLY A 56 -9.13 -11.45 0.04
C GLY A 56 -8.30 -10.52 -0.84
N GLY A 57 -6.98 -10.54 -0.66
CA GLY A 57 -6.07 -9.76 -1.49
C GLY A 57 -5.98 -10.31 -2.91
N PHE A 58 -5.74 -9.42 -3.86
CA PHE A 58 -5.62 -9.73 -5.29
C PHE A 58 -4.17 -9.76 -5.70
N LYS A 59 -3.81 -10.76 -6.50
CA LYS A 59 -2.54 -10.73 -7.23
C LYS A 59 -2.71 -9.83 -8.45
N VAL A 60 -2.01 -8.71 -8.44
CA VAL A 60 -2.05 -7.69 -9.49
C VAL A 60 -0.72 -7.64 -10.22
N LEU A 61 -0.76 -7.45 -11.53
CA LEU A 61 0.40 -7.16 -12.36
C LEU A 61 0.27 -5.72 -12.90
N LEU A 62 1.19 -4.85 -12.48
CA LEU A 62 1.28 -3.46 -12.90
C LEU A 62 2.19 -3.35 -14.13
N ASP A 63 1.68 -2.72 -15.18
CA ASP A 63 2.35 -2.47 -16.46
C ASP A 63 3.02 -3.73 -17.05
N GLY A 64 2.44 -4.91 -16.80
CA GLY A 64 2.99 -6.20 -17.26
C GLY A 64 4.30 -6.63 -16.60
N THR A 65 4.81 -5.91 -15.59
CA THR A 65 6.17 -6.11 -15.07
C THR A 65 6.26 -6.29 -13.56
N THR A 66 5.42 -5.60 -12.79
CA THR A 66 5.54 -5.56 -11.33
C THR A 66 4.36 -6.29 -10.69
N SER A 67 4.62 -7.43 -10.05
CA SER A 67 3.58 -8.17 -9.33
C SER A 67 3.49 -7.70 -7.88
N VAL A 68 2.29 -7.33 -7.46
CA VAL A 68 1.97 -6.89 -6.10
C VAL A 68 0.70 -7.60 -5.61
N THR A 69 0.56 -7.70 -4.28
CA THR A 69 -0.72 -8.04 -3.67
C THR A 69 -1.42 -6.76 -3.27
N THR A 70 -2.64 -6.54 -3.76
CA THR A 70 -3.46 -5.39 -3.42
C THR A 70 -4.71 -5.80 -2.67
N TYR A 71 -5.33 -4.87 -1.97
CA TYR A 71 -6.60 -5.06 -1.27
C TYR A 71 -7.57 -3.97 -1.70
N CYS A 72 -8.84 -4.31 -1.86
CA CYS A 72 -9.85 -3.34 -2.28
C CYS A 72 -10.11 -2.32 -1.18
N ILE A 73 -10.26 -1.05 -1.53
CA ILE A 73 -10.76 0.00 -0.64
C ILE A 73 -12.27 0.16 -0.82
N ASP A 74 -12.76 0.09 -2.06
CA ASP A 74 -14.17 0.37 -2.38
C ASP A 74 -15.05 -0.89 -2.38
N LEU A 75 -16.12 -0.88 -1.58
CA LEU A 75 -17.16 -1.91 -1.53
C LEU A 75 -18.28 -1.72 -2.56
N LEU A 76 -18.36 -0.55 -3.21
CA LEU A 76 -19.50 -0.16 -4.05
C LEU A 76 -19.24 -0.34 -5.55
N GLN A 77 -17.99 -0.36 -5.98
CA GLN A 77 -17.60 -0.70 -7.34
C GLN A 77 -17.21 -2.17 -7.48
N HIS A 78 -16.93 -2.62 -8.71
CA HIS A 78 -16.56 -4.01 -8.99
C HIS A 78 -15.37 -4.11 -9.95
N ILE A 79 -14.56 -5.14 -9.75
CA ILE A 79 -13.54 -5.60 -10.69
C ILE A 79 -13.91 -7.00 -11.20
N SER A 80 -13.42 -7.33 -12.38
CA SER A 80 -13.50 -8.66 -12.97
C SER A 80 -12.11 -9.30 -12.94
N LEU A 81 -12.05 -10.53 -12.44
CA LEU A 81 -10.81 -11.30 -12.43
C LEU A 81 -10.42 -11.74 -13.85
N GLY A 82 -9.12 -11.75 -14.14
CA GLY A 82 -8.56 -12.03 -15.46
C GLY A 82 -8.66 -10.85 -16.44
N GLY A 83 -9.11 -9.69 -15.98
CA GLY A 83 -9.19 -8.46 -16.77
C GLY A 83 -7.92 -7.60 -16.66
N SER A 84 -7.66 -6.84 -17.72
CA SER A 84 -6.69 -5.73 -17.73
C SER A 84 -7.45 -4.41 -17.79
N TYR A 85 -6.98 -3.44 -17.01
CA TYR A 85 -7.58 -2.13 -16.83
C TYR A 85 -6.56 -1.05 -17.17
N ASP A 86 -6.96 -0.04 -17.94
CA ASP A 86 -6.10 1.08 -18.38
C ASP A 86 -6.53 2.43 -17.78
N ASP A 87 -7.45 2.41 -16.81
CA ASP A 87 -8.06 3.57 -16.17
C ASP A 87 -7.59 3.80 -14.73
N TYR A 88 -6.57 3.06 -14.27
CA TYR A 88 -6.00 3.21 -12.94
C TYR A 88 -4.88 4.25 -12.90
N THR A 89 -4.92 5.10 -11.87
CA THR A 89 -3.85 6.05 -11.55
C THR A 89 -3.28 5.72 -10.18
N GLU A 90 -1.96 5.56 -10.10
CA GLU A 90 -1.28 5.29 -8.82
C GLU A 90 -0.98 6.60 -8.06
N VAL A 91 -1.56 6.77 -6.88
CA VAL A 91 -1.34 7.93 -6.00
C VAL A 91 -0.69 7.51 -4.68
N ALA A 92 -0.17 8.48 -3.93
CA ALA A 92 0.21 8.25 -2.55
C ALA A 92 -1.05 8.04 -1.70
N GLY A 93 -1.02 7.16 -0.70
CA GLY A 93 -2.17 6.95 0.17
C GLY A 93 -2.64 8.22 0.88
N SER A 94 -1.73 9.16 1.18
CA SER A 94 -2.06 10.46 1.76
C SER A 94 -2.80 11.42 0.80
N ALA A 95 -2.78 11.14 -0.51
CA ALA A 95 -3.50 11.90 -1.51
C ALA A 95 -4.89 11.31 -1.82
N HIS A 96 -5.12 10.04 -1.44
CA HIS A 96 -6.42 9.38 -1.61
C HIS A 96 -7.43 9.86 -0.55
N VAL A 97 -8.69 10.03 -0.95
CA VAL A 97 -9.77 10.51 -0.08
C VAL A 97 -10.54 9.33 0.49
N PHE A 98 -10.11 8.85 1.66
CA PHE A 98 -10.84 7.84 2.43
C PHE A 98 -12.05 8.45 3.16
N ALA A 99 -13.06 7.62 3.47
CA ALA A 99 -14.17 8.04 4.33
C ALA A 99 -13.72 8.29 5.78
N ASN A 100 -12.84 7.44 6.31
CA ASN A 100 -12.13 7.67 7.56
C ASN A 100 -10.85 8.49 7.34
N THR A 101 -10.75 9.66 7.96
CA THR A 101 -9.59 10.56 7.80
C THR A 101 -8.28 10.00 8.39
N ARG A 102 -8.35 8.94 9.21
CA ARG A 102 -7.17 8.24 9.76
C ARG A 102 -6.71 7.06 8.91
N ALA A 103 -7.51 6.65 7.92
CA ALA A 103 -7.32 5.42 7.16
C ALA A 103 -5.90 5.31 6.58
N HIS A 104 -5.36 6.38 6.00
CA HIS A 104 -4.01 6.35 5.44
C HIS A 104 -2.94 5.89 6.46
N ASP A 105 -2.92 6.52 7.63
CA ASP A 105 -1.92 6.23 8.65
C ASP A 105 -2.14 4.85 9.27
N ASP A 106 -3.39 4.48 9.50
CA ASP A 106 -3.76 3.23 10.15
C ASP A 106 -3.59 2.02 9.22
N ILE A 107 -3.85 2.17 7.91
CA ILE A 107 -3.51 1.17 6.90
C ILE A 107 -1.99 1.00 6.83
N GLY A 108 -1.23 2.10 6.91
CA GLY A 108 0.23 2.03 7.01
C GLY A 108 0.69 1.22 8.21
N ARG A 109 0.09 1.41 9.38
CA ARG A 109 0.37 0.62 10.59
C ARG A 109 0.01 -0.86 10.41
N LEU A 110 -1.12 -1.18 9.78
CA LEU A 110 -1.54 -2.55 9.51
C LEU A 110 -0.52 -3.28 8.62
N PHE A 111 -0.04 -2.63 7.56
CA PHE A 111 1.03 -3.19 6.72
C PHE A 111 2.36 -3.29 7.48
N SER A 112 2.72 -2.28 8.27
CA SER A 112 3.94 -2.26 9.08
C SER A 112 3.99 -3.33 10.17
N ALA A 113 2.84 -3.80 10.66
CA ALA A 113 2.77 -4.87 11.63
C ALA A 113 3.30 -6.21 11.08
N GLY A 114 3.36 -6.37 9.76
CA GLY A 114 4.01 -7.53 9.13
C GLY A 114 3.32 -8.86 9.40
N HIS A 115 1.99 -8.85 9.48
CA HIS A 115 1.18 -10.05 9.65
C HIS A 115 1.48 -11.09 8.55
N GLU A 116 1.46 -12.36 8.91
CA GLU A 116 1.55 -13.45 7.94
C GLU A 116 0.18 -13.61 7.26
N VAL A 117 0.13 -13.46 5.93
CA VAL A 117 -1.12 -13.47 5.15
C VAL A 117 -1.07 -14.49 4.02
N ASN A 118 -1.06 -15.78 4.39
CA ASN A 118 -0.67 -16.87 3.51
C ASN A 118 -1.83 -17.81 3.13
N ASP A 119 -3.00 -17.70 3.77
CA ASP A 119 -4.20 -18.45 3.44
C ASP A 119 -5.45 -17.57 3.28
N ALA A 120 -6.57 -18.21 2.92
CA ALA A 120 -7.82 -17.51 2.62
C ALA A 120 -8.42 -16.81 3.85
N THR A 121 -8.21 -17.34 5.06
CA THR A 121 -8.66 -16.74 6.33
C THR A 121 -7.87 -15.48 6.62
N GLU A 122 -6.53 -15.52 6.51
CA GLU A 122 -5.72 -14.33 6.75
C GLU A 122 -5.92 -13.28 5.67
N GLN A 123 -6.05 -13.68 4.40
CA GLN A 123 -6.37 -12.76 3.31
C GLN A 123 -7.70 -12.05 3.54
N ALA A 124 -8.72 -12.79 3.97
CA ALA A 124 -10.01 -12.22 4.30
C ALA A 124 -9.93 -11.30 5.51
N ALA A 125 -9.20 -11.68 6.56
CA ALA A 125 -8.99 -10.85 7.74
C ALA A 125 -8.31 -9.52 7.38
N PHE A 126 -7.27 -9.57 6.53
CA PHE A 126 -6.56 -8.38 6.09
C PHE A 126 -7.48 -7.46 5.28
N GLN A 127 -8.23 -8.03 4.34
CA GLN A 127 -9.18 -7.28 3.51
C GLN A 127 -10.29 -6.63 4.35
N ILE A 128 -10.82 -7.34 5.34
CA ILE A 128 -11.85 -6.82 6.26
C ILE A 128 -11.27 -5.69 7.11
N ALA A 129 -10.06 -5.84 7.64
CA ALA A 129 -9.37 -4.79 8.37
C ALA A 129 -9.14 -3.54 7.49
N ILE A 130 -8.77 -3.70 6.21
CA ILE A 130 -8.68 -2.56 5.28
C ILE A 130 -10.02 -1.84 5.12
N TRP A 131 -11.13 -2.56 4.96
CA TRP A 131 -12.45 -1.91 4.84
C TRP A 131 -12.89 -1.23 6.12
N GLU A 132 -12.65 -1.84 7.28
CA GLU A 132 -12.88 -1.22 8.58
C GLU A 132 -12.09 0.09 8.70
N LEU A 133 -10.80 0.06 8.40
CA LEU A 133 -9.97 1.26 8.43
C LEU A 133 -10.41 2.32 7.41
N ALA A 134 -10.92 1.93 6.25
CA ALA A 134 -11.36 2.85 5.20
C ALA A 134 -12.70 3.52 5.52
N TYR A 135 -13.66 2.79 6.10
CA TYR A 135 -15.05 3.22 6.27
C TYR A 135 -15.45 3.52 7.72
N GLU A 136 -14.70 3.10 8.75
CA GLU A 136 -15.07 3.38 10.14
C GLU A 136 -14.71 4.81 10.54
N THR A 137 -15.72 5.60 10.85
CA THR A 137 -15.57 7.04 11.12
C THR A 137 -15.71 7.40 12.60
N SER A 138 -16.08 6.44 13.45
CA SER A 138 -16.15 6.59 14.89
C SER A 138 -14.75 6.87 15.47
N PRO A 139 -14.61 7.88 16.35
CA PRO A 139 -13.32 8.26 16.88
C PRO A 139 -12.78 7.31 17.96
N THR A 140 -13.57 6.35 18.46
CA THR A 140 -13.24 5.61 19.70
C THR A 140 -12.40 4.36 19.48
N SER A 141 -12.72 3.52 18.50
CA SER A 141 -12.04 2.25 18.21
C SER A 141 -12.57 1.65 16.92
N TYR A 142 -11.79 0.75 16.32
CA TYR A 142 -12.25 -0.15 15.26
C TYR A 142 -12.92 -1.38 15.89
N ASP A 143 -14.00 -1.85 15.29
CA ASP A 143 -14.77 -3.02 15.71
C ASP A 143 -15.58 -3.52 14.51
N VAL A 144 -15.16 -4.67 13.94
CA VAL A 144 -15.75 -5.15 12.70
C VAL A 144 -17.22 -5.53 12.85
N ASP A 145 -17.76 -5.74 14.06
CA ASP A 145 -19.18 -6.08 14.26
C ASP A 145 -20.05 -4.88 14.65
N SER A 146 -19.51 -3.66 14.69
CA SER A 146 -20.29 -2.46 15.02
C SER A 146 -19.91 -1.24 14.19
N GLY A 147 -20.26 -0.03 14.64
CA GLY A 147 -19.85 1.20 13.96
C GLY A 147 -20.56 1.55 12.64
N ALA A 148 -19.90 2.43 11.88
CA ALA A 148 -20.31 2.91 10.56
C ALA A 148 -19.97 1.91 9.44
N ALA A 149 -19.06 0.97 9.70
CA ALA A 149 -18.72 -0.14 8.82
C ALA A 149 -18.79 -1.45 9.61
N ARG A 150 -19.72 -2.33 9.23
CA ARG A 150 -19.93 -3.61 9.91
C ARG A 150 -19.76 -4.78 8.96
N PHE A 151 -19.11 -5.84 9.41
CA PHE A 151 -18.81 -7.05 8.68
C PHE A 151 -19.24 -8.30 9.49
N PHE A 152 -19.99 -9.20 8.85
CA PHE A 152 -20.55 -10.35 9.56
C PHE A 152 -20.88 -11.52 8.63
N GLY A 153 -21.00 -12.72 9.20
CA GLY A 153 -21.46 -13.92 8.50
C GLY A 153 -20.54 -14.37 7.36
N GLY A 154 -21.10 -15.13 6.41
CA GLY A 154 -20.34 -15.77 5.34
C GLY A 154 -19.37 -16.83 5.87
N THR A 155 -18.39 -17.24 5.05
CA THR A 155 -17.32 -18.13 5.52
C THR A 155 -16.33 -17.40 6.43
N ALA A 156 -16.26 -16.07 6.37
CA ALA A 156 -15.44 -15.21 7.24
C ALA A 156 -15.77 -15.33 8.74
N ALA A 157 -16.99 -15.74 9.06
CA ALA A 157 -17.40 -16.05 10.43
C ALA A 157 -16.59 -17.20 11.07
N ASN A 158 -15.88 -18.02 10.29
CA ASN A 158 -15.07 -19.13 10.78
C ASN A 158 -13.61 -18.75 11.10
N GLY A 159 -13.33 -17.47 11.40
CA GLY A 159 -12.04 -17.04 11.94
C GLY A 159 -11.55 -15.70 11.42
N ALA A 160 -11.86 -15.34 10.17
CA ALA A 160 -11.34 -14.12 9.56
C ALA A 160 -11.84 -12.84 10.26
N LEU A 161 -13.11 -12.80 10.70
CA LEU A 161 -13.64 -11.66 11.46
C LEU A 161 -12.90 -11.47 12.79
N ALA A 162 -12.72 -12.55 13.56
CA ALA A 162 -12.01 -12.50 14.83
C ALA A 162 -10.53 -12.12 14.67
N LEU A 163 -9.90 -12.58 13.57
CA LEU A 163 -8.52 -12.23 13.26
C LEU A 163 -8.38 -10.76 12.83
N ALA A 164 -9.33 -10.24 12.05
CA ALA A 164 -9.37 -8.82 11.70
C ALA A 164 -9.49 -7.94 12.95
N ASP A 165 -10.43 -8.26 13.85
CA ASP A 165 -10.58 -7.55 15.13
C ASP A 165 -9.32 -7.59 15.98
N ASP A 166 -8.62 -8.73 16.05
CA ASP A 166 -7.36 -8.86 16.79
C ASP A 166 -6.29 -7.94 16.20
N TRP A 167 -6.13 -7.89 14.88
CA TRP A 167 -5.15 -7.01 14.23
C TRP A 167 -5.48 -5.53 14.41
N LEU A 168 -6.76 -5.17 14.32
CA LEU A 168 -7.23 -3.81 14.54
C LEU A 168 -7.08 -3.36 16.00
N SER A 169 -7.35 -4.26 16.95
CA SER A 169 -7.19 -4.00 18.39
C SER A 169 -5.73 -3.85 18.78
N ASN A 170 -4.82 -4.51 18.05
CA ASN A 170 -3.38 -4.48 18.25
C ASN A 170 -2.66 -3.62 17.20
N LEU A 171 -3.36 -2.63 16.62
CA LEU A 171 -2.77 -1.73 15.65
C LEU A 171 -1.64 -0.92 16.30
N GLY A 172 -0.40 -1.35 16.06
CA GLY A 172 0.78 -0.72 16.63
C GLY A 172 0.96 0.74 16.19
N SER A 173 1.89 1.46 16.80
CA SER A 173 2.16 2.87 16.44
C SER A 173 3.15 3.04 15.29
N ILE A 174 3.81 1.97 14.85
CA ILE A 174 4.84 2.01 13.80
C ILE A 174 4.17 2.12 12.44
N ASN A 175 4.53 3.14 11.68
CA ASN A 175 4.17 3.30 10.27
C ASN A 175 5.45 3.57 9.47
N ASN A 176 6.07 2.50 8.96
CA ASN A 176 7.36 2.52 8.26
C ASN A 176 7.25 2.04 6.81
N VAL A 177 6.04 1.93 6.27
CA VAL A 177 5.78 1.57 4.88
C VAL A 177 5.23 2.76 4.10
N SER A 178 5.39 2.74 2.78
CA SER A 178 4.73 3.72 1.90
C SER A 178 3.48 3.09 1.29
N VAL A 179 2.32 3.51 1.77
CA VAL A 179 1.01 3.11 1.23
C VAL A 179 0.76 3.81 -0.10
N ARG A 180 0.37 3.04 -1.10
CA ARG A 180 -0.03 3.49 -2.43
C ARG A 180 -1.46 3.05 -2.72
N VAL A 181 -2.16 3.85 -3.51
CA VAL A 181 -3.52 3.56 -3.95
C VAL A 181 -3.57 3.59 -5.47
N LEU A 182 -4.17 2.57 -6.07
CA LEU A 182 -4.59 2.59 -7.47
C LEU A 182 -6.02 3.09 -7.49
N GLU A 183 -6.22 4.31 -7.98
CA GLU A 183 -7.54 4.94 -8.11
C GLU A 183 -8.12 4.70 -9.50
N SER A 184 -9.38 4.32 -9.58
CA SER A 184 -10.13 4.25 -10.84
C SER A 184 -11.47 4.98 -10.74
N PRO A 185 -11.90 5.68 -11.81
CA PRO A 185 -13.22 6.31 -11.84
C PRO A 185 -14.37 5.30 -11.99
N SER A 186 -14.11 4.05 -12.40
CA SER A 186 -15.16 3.05 -12.69
C SER A 186 -14.96 1.66 -12.08
N HIS A 187 -13.83 1.41 -11.42
CA HIS A 187 -13.45 0.12 -10.86
C HIS A 187 -12.94 0.29 -9.43
N GLN A 188 -13.01 -0.77 -8.62
CA GLN A 188 -12.63 -0.69 -7.20
C GLN A 188 -11.21 -0.16 -7.02
N ASP A 189 -11.09 0.90 -6.23
CA ASP A 189 -9.81 1.40 -5.77
C ASP A 189 -9.07 0.34 -4.97
N GLN A 190 -7.76 0.27 -5.15
CA GLN A 190 -6.90 -0.75 -4.53
C GLN A 190 -5.81 -0.13 -3.69
N VAL A 191 -5.56 -0.65 -2.50
CA VAL A 191 -4.44 -0.28 -1.65
C VAL A 191 -3.37 -1.35 -1.65
N PHE A 192 -2.11 -0.92 -1.61
CA PHE A 192 -0.96 -1.79 -1.40
C PHE A 192 0.17 -1.01 -0.75
N ALA A 193 1.13 -1.73 -0.19
CA ALA A 193 2.35 -1.15 0.32
C ALA A 193 3.54 -1.64 -0.52
N ASN A 194 4.36 -0.71 -0.99
CA ASN A 194 5.69 -1.08 -1.46
C ASN A 194 6.54 -1.39 -0.23
N PRO A 195 7.33 -2.49 -0.23
CA PRO A 195 8.42 -2.62 0.72
C PRO A 195 9.26 -1.35 0.63
N VAL A 196 9.38 -0.60 1.73
CA VAL A 196 10.32 0.52 1.77
C VAL A 196 11.69 -0.09 1.53
N PRO A 197 12.47 0.38 0.53
CA PRO A 197 13.82 -0.10 0.32
C PRO A 197 14.55 -0.01 1.65
N GLU A 198 14.92 -1.18 2.20
CA GLU A 198 15.59 -1.33 3.50
C GLU A 198 16.61 -0.19 3.68
N PRO A 199 16.34 0.77 4.59
CA PRO A 199 17.09 1.99 4.64
C PRO A 199 18.51 1.68 5.05
N SER A 200 19.47 1.89 4.15
CA SER A 200 20.91 1.95 4.44
C SER A 200 21.58 0.73 5.05
N SER A 201 20.90 -0.34 5.49
CA SER A 201 21.56 -1.52 6.09
C SER A 201 22.57 -2.14 5.14
N ALA A 202 22.19 -2.33 3.87
CA ALA A 202 23.11 -2.77 2.83
C ALA A 202 24.22 -1.73 2.54
N ALA A 203 23.88 -0.44 2.54
CA ALA A 203 24.86 0.64 2.33
C ALA A 203 25.85 0.77 3.49
N LEU A 204 25.42 0.52 4.73
CA LEU A 204 26.20 0.53 5.97
C LEU A 204 27.05 -0.73 6.06
N ILE A 205 26.54 -1.89 5.66
CA ILE A 205 27.33 -3.12 5.51
C ILE A 205 28.41 -2.91 4.46
N MET A 206 28.08 -2.34 3.29
CA MET A 206 29.07 -2.01 2.27
C MET A 206 30.08 -0.96 2.76
N ALA A 207 29.64 0.09 3.45
CA ALA A 207 30.52 1.10 4.03
C ALA A 207 31.44 0.51 5.12
N ALA A 208 30.94 -0.41 5.95
CA ALA A 208 31.71 -1.15 6.94
C ALA A 208 32.76 -2.05 6.27
N MET A 209 32.39 -2.78 5.22
CA MET A 209 33.34 -3.62 4.47
C MET A 209 34.42 -2.79 3.76
N LEU A 210 34.06 -1.65 3.17
CA LEU A 210 35.00 -0.74 2.53
C LEU A 210 35.97 -0.13 3.54
N SER A 211 35.47 0.34 4.69
CA SER A 211 36.31 0.93 5.74
C SER A 211 37.28 -0.07 6.35
N LEU A 212 36.86 -1.32 6.58
CA LEU A 212 37.75 -2.40 7.00
C LEU A 212 38.84 -2.71 5.96
N GLY A 213 38.50 -2.73 4.67
CA GLY A 213 39.47 -2.91 3.58
C GLY A 213 40.53 -1.80 3.51
N PHE A 214 40.15 -0.54 3.72
CA PHE A 214 41.10 0.59 3.76
C PHE A 214 42.04 0.53 4.97
N VAL A 215 41.56 0.09 6.14
CA VAL A 215 42.39 -0.08 7.34
C VAL A 215 43.39 -1.22 7.16
N GLN A 216 42.98 -2.34 6.57
CA GLN A 216 43.88 -3.47 6.28
C GLN A 216 45.04 -3.06 5.36
N ARG A 217 44.75 -2.28 4.31
CA ARG A 217 45.75 -1.83 3.33
C ARG A 217 46.83 -0.93 3.94
N ARG A 218 46.47 -0.08 4.91
CA ARG A 218 47.42 0.79 5.65
C ARG A 218 48.33 0.02 6.62
N ARG A 219 47.90 -1.14 7.13
CA ARG A 219 48.72 -1.97 8.03
C ARG A 219 49.78 -2.76 7.27
N SER A 220 49.45 -3.22 6.06
CA SER A 220 50.38 -3.95 5.20
C SER A 220 51.52 -3.08 4.67
N SER A 221 51.30 -1.77 4.47
CA SER A 221 52.31 -0.83 3.97
C SER A 221 53.26 -0.28 5.06
N ARG A 222 53.11 -0.68 6.33
CA ARG A 222 53.98 -0.26 7.45
C ARG A 222 54.96 -1.36 7.90
N HIS A 223 54.91 -2.54 7.28
CA HIS A 223 55.77 -3.70 7.58
C HIS A 223 56.69 -4.09 6.42
N GLY A 224 56.97 -3.17 5.49
CA GLY A 224 58.02 -3.27 4.47
C GLY A 224 58.83 -1.99 4.46
#